data_AF-A0A9D2GBW6-F1
#
_entry.id   AF-A0A9D2GBW6-F1
#
_cell.length_a   1.000
_cell.length_b   1.000
_cell.length_c   1.000
_cell.angle_alpha   90.00
_cell.angle_beta   90.00
_cell.angle_gamma   90.00
#
_symmetry.space_group_name_H-M   'P 1'
#
loop_
_entity.id
_entity.type
_entity.pdbx_description
1 polymer ?
#
loop_
_entity_poly.entity_id
_entity_poly.type
_entity_poly.pdbx_seq_one_letter_code
_entity_poly.pdbx_strand_id
1 'polypeptide(L)'
;MKKLKQTPAVVILILLAVLLLSFPAAAEENGKTETVYAELNSDGSVEKVMVVNHIQTPQAGTYIDYGNYSAIDNITGEEKPIVDGEKITWELPAYDNGFYYIGTMTDAVLPWNLSITYRLNGTIVDAEDLAGQSGEVMIHIKATANADTSAYFRENFAMQLTQTLNTDLCSDITATGATSVITGKNNSLAYTILPGNL
;
A
#
# COMPACT_ATOMS: atom_id res chain seq x y z
N MET A 1 13.90 45.64 4.43
CA MET A 1 13.96 44.35 5.15
C MET A 1 12.52 43.91 5.47
N LYS A 2 11.92 43.05 4.63
CA LYS A 2 10.57 42.52 4.84
C LYS A 2 10.67 41.32 5.80
N LYS A 3 10.02 41.41 6.96
CA LYS A 3 9.89 40.28 7.89
C LYS A 3 8.89 39.29 7.30
N LEU A 4 9.34 38.11 6.87
CA LEU A 4 8.44 36.99 6.57
C LEU A 4 7.85 36.50 7.89
N LYS A 5 6.52 36.56 8.01
CA LYS A 5 5.77 35.87 9.06
C LYS A 5 5.94 34.38 8.83
N GLN A 6 6.56 33.68 9.76
CA GLN A 6 6.57 32.22 9.81
C GLN A 6 5.13 31.78 10.15
N THR A 7 4.43 31.24 9.17
CA THR A 7 3.24 30.42 9.41
C THR A 7 3.68 29.13 10.12
N PRO A 8 2.95 28.65 11.15
CA PRO A 8 3.26 27.37 11.76
C PRO A 8 3.06 26.29 10.69
N ALA A 9 4.13 25.53 10.43
CA ALA A 9 4.06 24.37 9.57
C ALA A 9 3.12 23.34 10.23
N VAL A 10 1.92 23.17 9.65
CA VAL A 10 1.11 21.99 9.90
C VAL A 10 1.84 20.84 9.21
N VAL A 11 2.64 20.12 9.99
CA VAL A 11 3.37 18.93 9.52
C VAL A 11 2.39 17.77 9.59
N ILE A 12 1.77 17.46 8.46
CA ILE A 12 0.98 16.24 8.30
C ILE A 12 1.98 15.07 8.32
N LEU A 13 1.95 14.26 9.38
CA LEU A 13 2.59 12.95 9.38
C LEU A 13 1.76 12.07 8.45
N ILE A 14 2.06 12.08 7.16
CA ILE A 14 1.41 11.19 6.19
C ILE A 14 1.98 9.80 6.46
N LEU A 15 1.21 8.97 7.16
CA LEU A 15 1.48 7.56 7.36
C LEU A 15 1.21 6.82 6.04
N LEU A 16 2.08 6.98 5.04
CA LEU A 16 1.95 6.25 3.79
C LEU A 16 2.52 4.85 3.98
N ALA A 17 1.71 3.93 4.53
CA ALA A 17 2.01 2.51 4.50
C ALA A 17 1.85 2.02 3.06
N VAL A 18 2.94 2.02 2.29
CA VAL A 18 2.93 1.45 0.94
C VAL A 18 3.16 -0.06 1.09
N LEU A 19 2.07 -0.81 1.03
CA LEU A 19 2.10 -2.28 0.97
C LEU A 19 2.60 -2.70 -0.43
N LEU A 20 3.91 -2.94 -0.57
CA LEU A 20 4.48 -3.46 -1.81
C LEU A 20 4.29 -4.98 -1.85
N LEU A 21 3.15 -5.44 -2.36
CA LEU A 21 2.93 -6.86 -2.68
C LEU A 21 3.53 -7.19 -4.06
N SER A 22 4.86 -7.21 -4.15
CA SER A 22 5.53 -7.67 -5.38
C SER A 22 5.80 -9.17 -5.28
N PHE A 23 4.91 -9.98 -5.86
CA PHE A 23 5.16 -11.41 -6.11
C PHE A 23 4.62 -11.80 -7.48
N PRO A 24 5.26 -12.78 -8.15
CA PRO A 24 4.64 -13.41 -9.30
C PRO A 24 3.42 -14.16 -8.77
N ALA A 25 2.22 -13.61 -8.97
CA ALA A 25 1.02 -14.39 -8.79
C ALA A 25 1.16 -15.62 -9.68
N ALA A 26 1.04 -16.81 -9.10
CA ALA A 26 0.90 -18.05 -9.84
C ALA A 26 -0.43 -18.03 -10.58
N ALA A 27 -0.44 -17.33 -11.71
CA ALA A 27 -1.33 -17.41 -12.85
C ALA A 27 -0.76 -16.43 -13.88
N GLU A 28 0.26 -16.85 -14.65
CA GLU A 28 0.52 -16.26 -15.97
C GLU A 28 -0.64 -16.68 -16.88
N GLU A 29 -1.86 -16.28 -16.53
CA GLU A 29 -3.02 -16.44 -17.37
C GLU A 29 -3.01 -15.24 -18.31
N ASN A 30 -2.52 -15.47 -19.54
CA ASN A 30 -2.54 -14.49 -20.62
C ASN A 30 -1.70 -13.20 -20.38
N GLY A 31 -0.53 -13.30 -19.74
CA GLY A 31 0.41 -12.18 -19.67
C GLY A 31 -0.03 -11.03 -18.76
N LYS A 32 -0.81 -11.31 -17.72
CA LYS A 32 -1.25 -10.33 -16.70
C LYS A 32 -0.46 -10.50 -15.39
N THR A 33 -0.18 -9.38 -14.71
CA THR A 33 0.32 -9.35 -13.32
C THR A 33 -0.47 -8.32 -12.51
N GLU A 34 -0.68 -8.57 -11.23
CA GLU A 34 -1.38 -7.67 -10.31
C GLU A 34 -0.57 -7.42 -9.04
N THR A 35 -0.60 -6.17 -8.57
CA THR A 35 -0.11 -5.77 -7.25
C THR A 35 -1.21 -5.04 -6.49
N VAL A 36 -1.53 -5.52 -5.29
CA VAL A 36 -2.55 -4.92 -4.43
C VAL A 36 -1.86 -4.06 -3.36
N TYR A 37 -2.22 -2.78 -3.30
CA TYR A 37 -1.82 -1.83 -2.29
C TYR A 37 -3.00 -1.54 -1.37
N ALA A 38 -2.76 -1.57 -0.06
CA ALA A 38 -3.73 -1.13 0.92
C ALA A 38 -3.19 0.10 1.67
N GLU A 39 -3.94 1.19 1.62
CA GLU A 39 -3.75 2.33 2.51
C GLU A 39 -4.52 2.06 3.81
N LEU A 40 -3.86 2.30 4.93
CA LEU A 40 -4.38 2.01 6.27
C LEU A 40 -4.56 3.30 7.05
N ASN A 41 -5.65 3.38 7.79
CA ASN A 41 -5.81 4.35 8.85
C ASN A 41 -4.78 4.11 9.96
N SER A 42 -4.63 5.10 10.84
CA SER A 42 -3.69 5.01 11.96
C SER A 42 -3.99 3.90 12.96
N ASP A 43 -5.21 3.34 12.99
CA ASP A 43 -5.55 2.20 13.82
C ASP A 43 -5.29 0.83 13.15
N GLY A 44 -4.88 0.83 11.87
CA GLY A 44 -4.67 -0.35 11.06
C GLY A 44 -5.89 -0.80 10.25
N SER A 45 -7.04 -0.13 10.37
CA SER A 45 -8.19 -0.37 9.50
C SER A 45 -7.89 0.07 8.06
N VAL A 46 -8.48 -0.63 7.07
CA VAL A 46 -8.26 -0.35 5.65
C VAL A 46 -9.05 0.89 5.25
N GLU A 47 -8.35 1.90 4.72
CA GLU A 47 -8.96 3.12 4.19
C GLU A 47 -9.31 2.95 2.71
N LYS A 48 -8.36 2.43 1.92
CA LYS A 48 -8.49 2.30 0.47
C LYS A 48 -7.61 1.18 -0.05
N VAL A 49 -8.09 0.44 -1.04
CA VAL A 49 -7.30 -0.55 -1.75
C VAL A 49 -7.14 -0.14 -3.21
N MET A 50 -5.91 -0.19 -3.70
CA MET A 50 -5.55 0.09 -5.10
C MET A 50 -4.92 -1.16 -5.71
N VAL A 51 -5.46 -1.62 -6.82
CA VAL A 51 -4.92 -2.75 -7.59
C VAL A 51 -4.22 -2.20 -8.82
N VAL A 52 -2.90 -2.31 -8.87
CA VAL A 52 -2.11 -2.02 -10.07
C VAL A 52 -2.14 -3.25 -10.95
N ASN A 53 -2.79 -3.13 -12.09
CA ASN A 53 -2.88 -4.17 -13.09
C ASN A 53 -1.84 -3.89 -14.17
N HIS A 54 -1.11 -4.93 -14.58
CA HIS A 54 -0.21 -4.92 -15.72
C HIS A 54 -0.63 -5.99 -16.70
N ILE A 55 -0.87 -5.60 -17.96
CA ILE A 55 -1.27 -6.50 -19.04
C ILE A 55 -0.20 -6.39 -20.14
N GLN A 56 0.38 -7.52 -20.55
CA GLN A 56 1.24 -7.56 -21.72
C GLN A 56 0.41 -7.31 -22.98
N THR A 57 0.82 -6.33 -23.78
CA THR A 57 0.13 -5.91 -25.00
C THR A 57 1.08 -5.97 -26.21
N PRO A 58 1.44 -7.18 -26.69
CA PRO A 58 2.43 -7.34 -27.77
C PRO A 58 1.93 -6.88 -29.14
N GLN A 59 0.61 -6.73 -29.30
CA GLN A 59 -0.02 -6.27 -30.53
C GLN A 59 -1.27 -5.45 -30.21
N ALA A 60 -1.74 -4.64 -31.16
CA ALA A 60 -3.01 -3.94 -31.00
C ALA A 60 -4.18 -4.94 -30.95
N GLY A 61 -5.19 -4.66 -30.12
CA GLY A 61 -6.39 -5.47 -30.04
C GLY A 61 -7.24 -5.24 -28.79
N THR A 62 -8.22 -6.12 -28.60
CA THR A 62 -9.11 -6.12 -27.45
C THR A 62 -8.52 -6.93 -26.31
N TYR A 63 -8.37 -6.30 -25.14
CA TYR A 63 -7.92 -6.92 -23.90
C TYR A 63 -9.05 -6.87 -22.89
N ILE A 64 -9.35 -8.02 -22.27
CA ILE A 64 -10.45 -8.15 -21.30
C ILE A 64 -9.85 -8.48 -19.95
N ASP A 65 -10.29 -7.74 -18.95
CA ASP A 65 -9.95 -7.94 -17.56
C ASP A 65 -11.20 -7.96 -16.69
N TYR A 66 -11.07 -8.41 -15.44
CA TYR A 66 -12.14 -8.46 -14.47
C TYR A 66 -11.73 -7.85 -13.13
N GLY A 67 -12.57 -6.97 -12.61
CA GLY A 67 -12.36 -6.34 -11.31
C GLY A 67 -13.54 -5.49 -10.89
N ASN A 68 -13.92 -5.60 -9.63
CA ASN A 68 -14.94 -4.75 -9.03
C ASN A 68 -14.30 -3.46 -8.49
N TYR A 69 -14.18 -2.45 -9.36
CA TYR A 69 -13.54 -1.19 -9.04
C TYR A 69 -14.54 -0.03 -9.00
N SER A 70 -14.44 0.79 -7.96
CA SER A 70 -15.17 2.05 -7.82
C SER A 70 -14.63 3.15 -8.75
N ALA A 71 -13.35 3.08 -9.11
CA ALA A 71 -12.68 3.96 -10.06
C ALA A 71 -11.57 3.22 -10.80
N ILE A 72 -11.33 3.59 -12.06
CA ILE A 72 -10.30 3.03 -12.92
C ILE A 72 -9.50 4.16 -13.53
N ASP A 73 -8.18 4.17 -13.30
CA ASP A 73 -7.25 5.15 -13.82
C ASP A 73 -6.25 4.50 -14.79
N ASN A 74 -6.25 4.92 -16.05
CA ASN A 74 -5.20 4.56 -17.01
C ASN A 74 -3.94 5.39 -16.71
N ILE A 75 -2.81 4.72 -16.48
CA ILE A 75 -1.53 5.36 -16.17
C ILE A 75 -0.47 5.13 -17.27
N THR A 76 -0.86 4.56 -18.42
CA THR A 76 0.03 4.27 -19.54
C THR A 76 -0.27 5.13 -20.77
N GLY A 77 -1.55 5.30 -21.10
CA GLY A 77 -2.02 5.96 -22.32
C GLY A 77 -3.27 6.81 -22.09
N GLU A 78 -4.05 7.00 -23.15
CA GLU A 78 -5.25 7.84 -23.16
C GLU A 78 -6.55 7.05 -23.42
N GLU A 79 -6.42 5.74 -23.66
CA GLU A 79 -7.50 4.81 -23.90
C GLU A 79 -8.43 4.78 -22.69
N LYS A 80 -9.72 4.57 -22.96
CA LYS A 80 -10.75 4.51 -21.93
C LYS A 80 -11.34 3.10 -21.90
N PRO A 81 -11.60 2.56 -20.69
CA PRO A 81 -12.21 1.25 -20.58
C PRO A 81 -13.69 1.30 -20.90
N ILE A 82 -14.23 0.18 -21.38
CA ILE A 82 -15.66 -0.11 -21.37
C ILE A 82 -15.91 -1.05 -20.19
N VAL A 83 -16.74 -0.63 -19.24
CA VAL A 83 -17.04 -1.38 -18.01
C VAL A 83 -18.48 -1.90 -18.06
N ASP A 84 -18.64 -3.21 -17.87
CA ASP A 84 -19.93 -3.91 -17.78
C ASP A 84 -19.91 -4.88 -16.59
N GLY A 85 -20.48 -4.44 -15.46
CA GLY A 85 -20.32 -5.14 -14.19
C GLY A 85 -18.85 -5.21 -13.78
N GLU A 86 -18.34 -6.41 -13.53
CA GLU A 86 -16.93 -6.65 -13.22
C GLU A 86 -16.05 -6.71 -14.47
N LYS A 87 -16.63 -6.77 -15.68
CA LYS A 87 -15.87 -6.90 -16.92
C LYS A 87 -15.35 -5.54 -17.38
N ILE A 88 -14.05 -5.46 -17.63
CA ILE A 88 -13.35 -4.28 -18.11
C ILE A 88 -12.76 -4.61 -19.48
N THR A 89 -13.19 -3.92 -20.52
CA THR A 89 -12.71 -4.13 -21.89
C THR A 89 -11.89 -2.93 -22.33
N TRP A 90 -10.69 -3.20 -22.84
CA TRP A 90 -9.76 -2.21 -23.37
C TRP A 90 -9.49 -2.47 -24.84
N GLU A 91 -9.56 -1.42 -25.65
CA GLU A 91 -9.02 -1.41 -27.01
C GLU A 91 -7.66 -0.74 -26.97
N LEU A 92 -6.58 -1.51 -27.08
CA LEU A 92 -5.22 -1.03 -26.83
C LEU A 92 -4.35 -1.15 -28.08
N PRO A 93 -3.42 -0.20 -28.30
CA PRO A 93 -2.29 -0.43 -29.20
C PRO A 93 -1.29 -1.43 -28.59
N ALA A 94 -0.24 -1.74 -29.34
CA ALA A 94 0.91 -2.43 -28.75
C ALA A 94 1.69 -1.48 -27.85
N TYR A 95 2.09 -1.95 -26.67
CA TYR A 95 3.02 -1.25 -25.78
C TYR A 95 4.21 -2.13 -25.47
N ASP A 96 5.42 -1.60 -25.64
CA ASP A 96 6.67 -2.34 -25.44
C ASP A 96 6.82 -2.87 -24.00
N ASN A 97 6.32 -2.12 -23.02
CA ASN A 97 6.38 -2.48 -21.60
C ASN A 97 5.02 -2.95 -21.04
N GLY A 98 4.06 -3.25 -21.91
CA GLY A 98 2.68 -3.54 -21.54
C GLY A 98 1.88 -2.31 -21.11
N PHE A 99 0.63 -2.57 -20.74
CA PHE A 99 -0.37 -1.59 -20.33
C PHE A 99 -0.64 -1.69 -18.82
N TYR A 100 -0.63 -0.55 -18.16
CA TYR A 100 -0.89 -0.40 -16.72
C TYR A 100 -2.12 0.47 -16.46
N TYR A 101 -2.97 0.01 -15.56
CA TYR A 101 -4.06 0.78 -15.01
C TYR A 101 -4.25 0.48 -13.51
N ILE A 102 -4.84 1.43 -12.78
CA ILE A 102 -5.13 1.32 -11.36
C ILE A 102 -6.64 1.16 -11.17
N GLY A 103 -7.04 0.10 -10.46
CA GLY A 103 -8.41 -0.07 -9.98
C GLY A 103 -8.51 0.29 -8.49
N THR A 104 -9.44 1.15 -8.11
CA THR A 104 -9.68 1.52 -6.70
C THR A 104 -10.88 0.76 -6.13
N MET A 105 -10.71 0.15 -4.96
CA MET A 105 -11.75 -0.58 -4.23
C MET A 105 -12.05 0.10 -2.89
N THR A 106 -13.33 0.25 -2.56
CA THR A 106 -13.80 0.85 -1.30
C THR A 106 -14.14 -0.17 -0.20
N ASP A 107 -14.44 -1.42 -0.58
CA ASP A 107 -14.93 -2.46 0.35
C ASP A 107 -14.11 -3.75 0.24
N ALA A 108 -12.81 -3.62 0.00
CA ALA A 108 -11.92 -4.76 -0.16
C ALA A 108 -11.62 -5.44 1.18
N VAL A 109 -11.77 -6.77 1.21
CA VAL A 109 -11.43 -7.60 2.37
C VAL A 109 -10.02 -8.16 2.17
N LEU A 110 -9.07 -7.70 2.99
CA LEU A 110 -7.67 -8.16 2.90
C LEU A 110 -7.47 -9.53 3.56
N PRO A 111 -6.46 -10.31 3.12
CA PRO A 111 -6.15 -11.63 3.70
C PRO A 111 -5.71 -11.59 5.17
N TRP A 112 -5.32 -10.41 5.65
CA TRP A 112 -4.81 -10.16 6.99
C TRP A 112 -5.55 -8.99 7.63
N ASN A 113 -5.83 -9.14 8.93
CA ASN A 113 -6.30 -8.04 9.78
C ASN A 113 -5.09 -7.36 10.42
N LEU A 114 -5.05 -6.03 10.32
CA LEU A 114 -3.99 -5.19 10.89
C LEU A 114 -4.56 -4.34 12.03
N SER A 115 -3.77 -4.21 13.10
CA SER A 115 -4.07 -3.26 14.18
C SER A 115 -2.80 -2.54 14.59
N ILE A 116 -2.89 -1.22 14.75
CA ILE A 116 -1.77 -0.36 15.13
C ILE A 116 -2.13 0.33 16.44
N THR A 117 -1.19 0.29 17.39
CA THR A 117 -1.33 0.96 18.70
C THR A 117 -0.08 1.76 19.02
N TYR A 118 -0.28 2.84 19.78
CA TYR A 118 0.76 3.82 20.05
C TYR A 118 0.98 4.00 21.55
N ARG A 119 2.22 4.29 21.92
CA ARG A 119 2.55 4.81 23.24
C ARG A 119 3.49 6.00 23.12
N LEU A 120 3.26 7.01 23.95
CA LEU A 120 4.17 8.13 24.18
C LEU A 120 4.66 8.07 25.62
N ASN A 121 5.98 7.98 25.80
CA ASN A 121 6.63 7.84 27.10
C ASN A 121 6.01 6.70 27.94
N GLY A 122 5.75 5.56 27.30
CA GLY A 122 5.16 4.38 27.92
C GLY A 122 3.64 4.40 28.15
N THR A 123 2.97 5.54 27.94
CA THR A 123 1.51 5.67 28.12
C THR A 123 0.80 5.46 26.78
N ILE A 124 -0.30 4.69 26.78
CA ILE A 124 -1.14 4.51 25.58
C ILE A 124 -1.79 5.85 25.21
N VAL A 125 -1.70 6.21 23.94
CA VAL A 125 -2.28 7.43 23.37
C VAL A 125 -2.93 7.11 22.03
N ASP A 126 -3.84 7.97 21.59
CA ASP A 126 -4.37 7.90 20.24
C ASP A 126 -3.34 8.43 19.24
N ALA A 127 -3.44 7.99 17.98
CA ALA A 127 -2.48 8.36 16.95
C ALA A 127 -2.43 9.88 16.71
N GLU A 128 -3.59 10.54 16.79
CA GLU A 128 -3.73 11.99 16.61
C GLU A 128 -3.02 12.80 17.69
N ASP A 129 -2.86 12.23 18.90
CA ASP A 129 -2.20 12.88 20.02
C ASP A 129 -0.67 12.85 19.92
N LEU A 130 -0.08 12.07 19.00
CA LEU A 130 1.37 12.05 18.79
C LEU A 130 1.88 13.29 18.06
N ALA A 131 1.04 13.93 17.24
CA ALA A 131 1.45 15.03 16.40
C ALA A 131 1.93 16.23 17.25
N GLY A 132 3.16 16.68 17.01
CA GLY A 132 3.76 17.80 17.72
C GLY A 132 4.28 17.48 19.13
N GLN A 133 4.15 16.24 19.59
CA GLN A 133 4.75 15.79 20.86
C GLN A 133 6.23 15.45 20.70
N SER A 134 6.93 15.38 21.82
CA SER A 134 8.31 14.90 21.91
C SER A 134 8.42 13.87 23.02
N GLY A 135 9.17 12.81 22.77
CA GLY A 135 9.33 11.73 23.74
C GLY A 135 9.63 10.40 23.07
N GLU A 136 9.69 9.34 23.89
CA GLU A 136 9.82 7.97 23.41
C GLU A 136 8.49 7.53 22.81
N VAL A 137 8.49 7.24 21.50
CA VAL A 137 7.32 6.73 20.79
C VAL A 137 7.50 5.24 20.53
N MET A 138 6.50 4.45 20.91
CA MET A 138 6.40 3.04 20.54
C MET A 138 5.21 2.87 19.62
N ILE A 139 5.46 2.33 18.42
CA ILE A 139 4.44 1.91 17.46
C ILE A 139 4.41 0.38 17.49
N HIS A 140 3.26 -0.19 17.84
CA HIS A 140 3.07 -1.63 17.84
C HIS A 140 2.06 -2.02 16.76
N ILE A 141 2.53 -2.78 15.78
CA ILE A 141 1.73 -3.26 14.65
C ILE A 141 1.53 -4.76 14.83
N LYS A 142 0.28 -5.21 14.78
CA LYS A 142 -0.10 -6.62 14.84
C LYS A 142 -0.83 -7.00 13.57
N ALA A 143 -0.41 -8.12 12.99
CA ALA A 143 -1.08 -8.77 11.87
C ALA A 143 -1.65 -10.11 12.30
N THR A 144 -2.85 -10.44 11.85
CA THR A 144 -3.50 -11.74 12.08
C THR A 144 -4.21 -12.22 10.83
N ALA A 145 -4.42 -13.52 10.67
CA ALA A 145 -5.19 -14.06 9.57
C ALA A 145 -6.63 -13.51 9.56
N ASN A 146 -7.14 -13.15 8.38
CA ASN A 146 -8.54 -12.80 8.20
C ASN A 146 -9.37 -14.01 7.76
N ALA A 147 -10.29 -14.47 8.60
CA ALA A 147 -11.14 -15.62 8.34
C ALA A 147 -12.15 -15.41 7.19
N ASP A 148 -12.45 -14.15 6.86
CA ASP A 148 -13.39 -13.79 5.78
C ASP A 148 -12.75 -13.90 4.38
N THR A 149 -11.48 -14.31 4.32
CA THR A 149 -10.73 -14.49 3.07
C THR A 149 -10.23 -15.92 2.92
N SER A 150 -10.14 -16.37 1.67
CA SER A 150 -9.59 -17.67 1.32
C SER A 150 -8.18 -17.86 1.89
N ALA A 151 -7.92 -19.02 2.49
CA ALA A 151 -6.60 -19.41 2.97
C ALA A 151 -5.54 -19.39 1.86
N TYR A 152 -5.96 -19.58 0.61
CA TYR A 152 -5.11 -19.49 -0.58
C TYR A 152 -4.22 -18.23 -0.57
N PHE A 153 -4.78 -17.07 -0.22
CA PHE A 153 -4.01 -15.83 -0.21
C PHE A 153 -2.88 -15.85 0.82
N ARG A 154 -3.13 -16.34 2.03
CA ARG A 154 -2.12 -16.41 3.09
C ARG A 154 -1.06 -17.49 2.84
N GLU A 155 -1.44 -18.53 2.11
CA GLU A 155 -0.58 -19.67 1.77
C GLU A 155 0.29 -19.41 0.54
N ASN A 156 -0.09 -18.47 -0.33
CA ASN A 156 0.60 -18.23 -1.59
C ASN A 156 1.12 -16.79 -1.77
N PHE A 157 0.69 -15.84 -0.94
CA PHE A 157 1.11 -14.44 -1.02
C PHE A 157 1.87 -14.04 0.24
N ALA A 158 2.98 -13.34 0.05
CA ALA A 158 3.69 -12.71 1.16
C ALA A 158 3.11 -11.33 1.41
N MET A 159 3.13 -10.88 2.67
CA MET A 159 2.77 -9.53 3.05
C MET A 159 4.03 -8.72 3.36
N GLN A 160 4.15 -7.52 2.81
CA GLN A 160 5.21 -6.57 3.19
C GLN A 160 4.62 -5.29 3.73
N LEU A 161 5.01 -4.92 4.96
CA LEU A 161 4.67 -3.65 5.58
C LEU A 161 5.90 -2.75 5.60
N THR A 162 5.77 -1.55 5.05
CA THR A 162 6.84 -0.55 5.01
C THR A 162 6.43 0.71 5.77
N GLN A 163 7.33 1.20 6.63
CA GLN A 163 7.20 2.49 7.32
C GLN A 163 8.45 3.33 7.07
N THR A 164 8.28 4.56 6.62
CA THR A 164 9.38 5.53 6.51
C THR A 164 9.30 6.54 7.64
N LEU A 165 10.43 6.78 8.33
CA LEU A 165 10.57 7.74 9.41
C LEU A 165 11.55 8.85 9.00
N ASN A 166 11.23 10.10 9.32
CA ASN A 166 12.11 11.24 9.05
C ASN A 166 13.17 11.35 10.16
N THR A 167 14.44 11.23 9.80
CA THR A 167 15.57 11.23 10.73
C THR A 167 15.90 12.61 11.32
N ASP A 168 15.31 13.70 10.79
CA ASP A 168 15.36 15.00 11.47
C ASP A 168 14.44 15.05 12.70
N LEU A 169 13.43 14.16 12.76
CA LEU A 169 12.40 14.13 13.79
C LEU A 169 12.51 12.90 14.71
N CYS A 170 13.00 11.78 14.17
CA CYS A 170 13.08 10.50 14.87
C CYS A 170 14.55 10.07 14.99
N SER A 171 15.02 9.83 16.21
CA SER A 171 16.31 9.23 16.53
C SER A 171 16.13 7.90 17.26
N ASP A 172 17.23 7.16 17.46
CA ASP A 172 17.27 5.96 18.31
C ASP A 172 16.26 4.86 17.92
N ILE A 173 16.03 4.73 16.61
CA ILE A 173 15.02 3.86 16.03
C ILE A 173 15.43 2.39 16.20
N THR A 174 14.62 1.63 16.95
CA THR A 174 14.74 0.18 17.09
C THR A 174 13.52 -0.51 16.49
N ALA A 175 13.75 -1.40 15.53
CA ALA A 175 12.69 -2.11 14.81
C ALA A 175 13.09 -3.58 14.61
N THR A 176 12.95 -4.39 15.67
CA THR A 176 13.33 -5.81 15.65
C THR A 176 12.56 -6.56 14.56
N GLY A 177 13.28 -7.31 13.73
CA GLY A 177 12.70 -8.09 12.62
C GLY A 177 12.47 -7.29 11.33
N ALA A 178 12.65 -5.97 11.35
CA ALA A 178 12.58 -5.15 10.15
C ALA A 178 13.94 -5.14 9.41
N THR A 179 13.89 -5.09 8.08
CA THR A 179 15.01 -4.59 7.29
C THR A 179 14.99 -3.07 7.33
N SER A 180 16.09 -2.43 7.74
CA SER A 180 16.20 -0.97 7.82
C SER A 180 17.17 -0.43 6.77
N VAL A 181 16.74 0.60 6.04
CA VAL A 181 17.54 1.29 5.02
C VAL A 181 17.41 2.79 5.21
N ILE A 182 18.53 3.49 5.29
CA ILE A 182 18.56 4.95 5.38
C ILE A 182 18.94 5.55 4.03
N THR A 183 18.13 6.47 3.51
CA THR A 183 18.41 7.24 2.29
C THR A 183 18.14 8.72 2.55
N GLY A 184 19.19 9.53 2.58
CA GLY A 184 19.07 10.95 2.94
C GLY A 184 18.53 11.12 4.36
N LYS A 185 17.34 11.72 4.48
CA LYS A 185 16.64 11.97 5.75
C LYS A 185 15.55 10.95 6.09
N ASN A 186 15.48 9.87 5.32
CA ASN A 186 14.44 8.85 5.46
C ASN A 186 15.07 7.56 5.96
N ASN A 187 14.56 7.03 7.07
CA ASN A 187 14.81 5.65 7.49
C ASN A 187 13.58 4.82 7.14
N SER A 188 13.72 3.93 6.15
CA SER A 188 12.67 3.00 5.72
C SER A 188 12.84 1.66 6.43
N LEU A 189 11.79 1.22 7.08
CA LEU A 189 11.69 -0.05 7.80
C LEU A 189 10.73 -0.96 7.03
N ALA A 190 11.15 -2.17 6.69
CA ALA A 190 10.36 -3.15 5.98
C ALA A 190 10.23 -4.45 6.77
N TYR A 191 9.01 -4.85 7.06
CA TYR A 191 8.64 -6.16 7.61
C TYR A 191 8.08 -7.02 6.49
N THR A 192 8.58 -8.24 6.33
CA THR A 192 8.05 -9.18 5.33
C THR A 192 7.62 -10.46 6.03
N ILE A 193 6.39 -10.88 5.75
CA ILE A 193 5.85 -12.15 6.20
C ILE A 193 5.66 -13.05 4.99
N LEU A 194 6.42 -14.13 4.95
CA LEU A 194 6.36 -15.12 3.87
C LEU A 194 5.10 -15.98 3.98
N PRO A 195 4.60 -16.52 2.85
CA PRO A 195 3.41 -17.36 2.86
C PRO A 195 3.52 -18.52 3.86
N GLY A 196 2.42 -18.85 4.54
CA GLY A 196 2.36 -19.94 5.52
C GLY A 196 2.99 -19.65 6.90
N ASN A 197 3.41 -18.41 7.19
CA ASN A 197 4.07 -18.04 8.45
C ASN A 197 3.21 -17.14 9.37
N LEU A 198 1.88 -17.16 9.22
CA LEU A 198 0.90 -16.41 10.02
C LEU A 198 -0.23 -17.28 10.56
#